data_AF-A0A0S7YRR8-F1
#
_entry.id   AF-A0A0S7YRR8-F1
#
_cell.length_a   1.000
_cell.length_b   1.000
_cell.length_c   1.000
_cell.angle_alpha   90.00
_cell.angle_beta   90.00
_cell.angle_gamma   90.00
#
_symmetry.space_group_name_H-M   'P 1'
#
loop_
_entity.id
_entity.type
_entity.pdbx_description
1 polymer ?
#
loop_
_entity_poly.entity_id
_entity_poly.type
_entity_poly.pdbx_seq_one_letter_code
_entity_poly.pdbx_strand_id
1 'polypeptide(L)'
;MNQLIFKIGLSVETISLYLLCCGLADAGRTITTRNLEEIWNDTPESLTKGLRFLERKNILRRIPVDRQDRSAYQLTGIEHWRI
;
A
#
# COMPACT_ATOMS: atom_id res chain seq x y z
N MET A 1 7.74 7.37 5.74
CA MET A 1 6.49 7.14 6.53
C MET A 1 5.84 8.46 6.96
N ASN A 2 4.50 8.58 6.93
CA ASN A 2 3.79 9.78 7.41
C ASN A 2 2.79 9.44 8.54
N GLN A 3 2.89 10.14 9.68
CA GLN A 3 2.06 9.92 10.87
C GLN A 3 0.58 10.27 10.68
N LEU A 4 0.22 11.03 9.64
CA LEU A 4 -1.18 11.34 9.36
C LEU A 4 -2.01 10.06 9.16
N ILE A 5 -1.40 8.97 8.68
CA ILE A 5 -2.10 7.69 8.46
C ILE A 5 -2.90 7.20 9.67
N PHE A 6 -2.40 7.46 10.88
CA PHE A 6 -3.04 7.07 12.14
C PHE A 6 -4.24 7.94 12.52
N LYS A 7 -4.39 9.11 11.91
CA LYS A 7 -5.43 10.11 12.22
C LYS A 7 -6.66 10.01 11.29
N ILE A 8 -6.57 9.28 10.18
CA ILE A 8 -7.62 9.23 9.14
C ILE A 8 -8.67 8.14 9.44
N GLY A 9 -8.66 7.55 10.65
CA GLY A 9 -9.65 6.54 11.08
C GLY A 9 -9.60 5.23 10.28
N LEU A 10 -8.41 4.85 9.81
CA LEU A 10 -8.22 3.62 9.05
C LEU A 10 -8.26 2.39 9.96
N SER A 11 -8.65 1.24 9.39
CA SER A 11 -8.54 -0.02 10.11
C SER A 11 -7.08 -0.36 10.40
N VAL A 12 -6.83 -1.13 11.46
CA VAL A 12 -5.48 -1.53 11.88
C VAL A 12 -4.76 -2.27 10.75
N GLU A 13 -5.48 -3.14 10.03
CA GLU A 13 -4.95 -3.88 8.87
C GLU A 13 -4.53 -2.95 7.74
N THR A 14 -5.32 -1.92 7.45
CA THR A 14 -4.99 -0.94 6.41
C THR A 14 -3.75 -0.12 6.79
N ILE A 15 -3.63 0.24 8.07
CA ILE A 15 -2.45 0.93 8.60
C ILE A 15 -1.23 0.02 8.53
N SER A 16 -1.33 -1.23 8.98
CA SER A 16 -0.26 -2.23 8.90
C SER A 16 0.22 -2.44 7.47
N LEU A 17 -0.70 -2.50 6.50
CA LEU A 17 -0.36 -2.58 5.09
C LEU A 17 0.39 -1.33 4.60
N TYR A 18 -0.04 -0.14 4.99
CA TYR A 18 0.67 1.10 4.67
C TYR A 18 2.10 1.10 5.24
N LEU A 19 2.27 0.64 6.48
CA LEU A 19 3.58 0.52 7.11
C LEU A 19 4.47 -0.50 6.39
N LEU A 20 3.92 -1.63 5.96
CA LEU A 20 4.63 -2.62 5.15
C LEU A 20 5.08 -2.03 3.80
N CYS A 21 4.19 -1.29 3.12
CA CYS A 21 4.54 -0.55 1.90
C CYS A 21 5.65 0.47 2.14
N CYS A 22 5.62 1.20 3.26
CA CYS A 22 6.68 2.12 3.65
C CYS A 22 8.01 1.38 3.85
N GLY A 23 8.01 0.26 4.58
CA GLY A 23 9.20 -0.55 4.80
C GLY A 23 9.82 -1.08 3.49
N LEU A 24 8.99 -1.52 2.55
CA LEU A 24 9.46 -1.93 1.21
C LEU A 24 10.08 -0.75 0.45
N ALA A 25 9.42 0.40 0.43
CA ALA A 25 9.91 1.60 -0.26
C ALA A 25 11.21 2.14 0.36
N ASP A 26 11.29 2.21 1.70
CA ASP A 26 12.47 2.66 2.43
C ASP A 26 13.66 1.69 2.21
N ALA A 27 13.38 0.40 1.98
CA ALA A 27 14.37 -0.61 1.59
C ALA A 27 14.73 -0.58 0.07
N GLY A 28 14.21 0.38 -0.69
CA GLY A 28 14.42 0.49 -2.14
C GLY A 28 13.76 -0.63 -2.96
N ARG A 29 12.83 -1.40 -2.37
CA ARG A 29 12.10 -2.48 -3.06
C ARG A 29 10.84 -1.94 -3.71
N THR A 30 10.51 -2.47 -4.88
CA THR A 30 9.23 -2.19 -5.53
C THR A 30 8.08 -2.79 -4.73
N ILE A 31 7.06 -1.98 -4.43
CA ILE A 31 5.83 -2.44 -3.82
C ILE A 31 5.04 -3.16 -4.92
N THR A 32 4.91 -4.48 -4.81
CA THR A 32 4.11 -5.30 -5.73
C THR A 32 3.15 -6.16 -4.92
N THR A 33 2.02 -6.54 -5.49
CA THR A 33 1.10 -7.49 -4.83
C THR A 33 1.82 -8.74 -4.35
N ARG A 34 2.71 -9.31 -5.18
CA ARG A 34 3.53 -10.48 -4.82
C ARG A 34 4.37 -10.26 -3.56
N ASN A 35 5.18 -9.20 -3.53
CA ASN A 35 6.06 -8.94 -2.39
C ASN A 35 5.27 -8.67 -1.11
N LEU A 36 4.07 -8.08 -1.25
CA LEU A 36 3.17 -7.89 -0.12
C LEU A 36 2.59 -9.22 0.34
N GLU A 37 2.10 -10.07 -0.56
CA GLU A 37 1.56 -11.41 -0.26
C GLU A 37 2.58 -12.29 0.47
N GLU A 38 3.87 -12.20 0.13
CA GLU A 38 4.94 -12.98 0.77
C GLU A 38 5.23 -12.57 2.22
N ILE A 39 4.89 -11.33 2.62
CA ILE A 39 5.22 -10.77 3.95
C ILE A 39 3.94 -10.49 4.77
N TRP A 40 2.78 -10.50 4.12
CA TRP A 40 1.50 -10.20 4.74
C TRP A 40 1.06 -11.34 5.66
N ASN A 41 0.73 -11.00 6.90
CA ASN A 41 0.43 -11.98 7.95
C ASN A 41 -1.08 -12.19 8.16
N ASP A 42 -1.93 -11.71 7.25
CA ASP A 42 -3.39 -11.85 7.32
C ASP A 42 -3.91 -12.44 6.01
N THR A 43 -5.22 -12.48 5.83
CA THR A 43 -5.88 -13.02 4.65
C THR A 43 -5.55 -12.22 3.38
N PRO A 44 -5.49 -12.89 2.21
CA PRO A 44 -5.32 -12.22 0.91
C PRO A 44 -6.47 -11.26 0.58
N GLU A 45 -7.66 -11.52 1.13
CA GLU A 45 -8.83 -10.65 1.03
C GLU A 45 -8.62 -9.33 1.76
N SER A 46 -8.07 -9.39 2.98
CA SER A 46 -7.71 -8.20 3.78
C SER A 46 -6.64 -7.36 3.08
N LEU A 47 -5.62 -8.01 2.50
CA LEU A 47 -4.60 -7.35 1.69
C LEU A 47 -5.22 -6.62 0.50
N THR A 48 -6.06 -7.31 -0.27
CA THR A 48 -6.71 -6.74 -1.46
C THR A 48 -7.65 -5.59 -1.11
N LYS A 49 -8.37 -5.70 0.02
CA LYS A 49 -9.23 -4.63 0.54
C LYS A 49 -8.42 -3.41 0.97
N GLY A 50 -7.33 -3.62 1.71
CA GLY A 50 -6.42 -2.56 2.13
C GLY A 50 -5.77 -1.84 0.95
N LEU A 51 -5.28 -2.58 -0.05
CA LEU A 51 -4.70 -2.01 -1.27
C LEU A 51 -5.70 -1.14 -2.03
N ARG A 52 -6.93 -1.63 -2.23
CA ARG A 52 -8.00 -0.84 -2.85
C ARG A 52 -8.34 0.41 -2.04
N PHE A 53 -8.33 0.32 -0.72
CA PHE A 53 -8.61 1.48 0.13
C PHE A 53 -7.53 2.56 0.00
N LEU A 54 -6.25 2.16 0.11
CA LEU A 54 -5.11 3.05 -0.03
C LEU A 54 -5.05 3.67 -1.44
N GLU A 55 -5.41 2.90 -2.47
CA GLU A 55 -5.53 3.39 -3.85
C GLU A 55 -6.66 4.41 -4.00
N ARG A 56 -7.85 4.14 -3.45
CA ARG A 56 -8.97 5.10 -3.48
C ARG A 56 -8.66 6.40 -2.76
N LYS A 57 -7.91 6.32 -1.66
CA LYS A 57 -7.40 7.48 -0.91
C LYS A 57 -6.18 8.14 -1.58
N ASN A 58 -5.73 7.63 -2.73
CA ASN A 58 -4.58 8.13 -3.46
C ASN A 58 -3.31 8.19 -2.59
N ILE A 59 -3.19 7.26 -1.63
CA ILE A 59 -2.00 7.03 -0.79
C ILE A 59 -1.04 6.08 -1.51
N LEU A 60 -1.61 5.12 -2.24
CA LEU A 60 -0.89 4.29 -3.21
C LEU A 60 -1.39 4.61 -4.61
N ARG A 61 -0.48 4.69 -5.57
CA ARG A 61 -0.78 4.79 -6.99
C ARG A 61 -0.28 3.55 -7.70
N ARG A 62 -1.15 2.89 -8.47
CA ARG A 62 -0.76 1.77 -9.32
C ARG A 62 0.13 2.25 -10.47
N ILE A 63 1.25 1.57 -10.69
CA ILE A 63 2.18 1.82 -11.80
C ILE A 63 1.92 0.73 -12.87
N PRO A 64 1.79 1.10 -14.15
CA PRO A 64 1.73 0.11 -15.23
C PRO A 64 3.04 -0.66 -15.28
N VAL A 65 2.97 -1.99 -15.17
CA VAL A 65 4.12 -2.89 -15.30
C VAL A 65 3.94 -3.67 -16.60
N ASP A 66 4.98 -3.68 -17.43
CA ASP A 66 4.98 -4.26 -18.78
C ASP A 66 4.86 -5.80 -18.80
N ARG A 67 4.94 -6.47 -17.63
CA ARG A 67 4.91 -7.93 -17.51
C ARG A 67 3.73 -8.42 -16.69
N GLN A 68 3.03 -9.39 -17.29
CA GLN A 68 1.84 -10.12 -16.87
C GLN A 68 1.55 -10.15 -15.36
N ASP A 69 0.28 -9.86 -15.05
CA ASP A 69 -0.49 -10.26 -13.87
C ASP A 69 -0.19 -9.58 -12.52
N ARG A 70 0.75 -8.63 -12.44
CA ARG A 70 1.11 -8.04 -11.14
C ARG A 70 1.14 -6.54 -11.14
N SER A 71 0.39 -5.98 -10.20
CA SER A 71 0.30 -4.53 -10.00
C SER A 71 1.46 -4.08 -9.13
N ALA A 72 2.28 -3.18 -9.67
CA ALA A 72 3.20 -2.40 -8.86
C ALA A 72 2.48 -1.17 -8.32
N TYR A 73 2.92 -0.70 -7.16
CA TYR A 73 2.40 0.47 -6.49
C TYR A 73 3.54 1.41 -6.11
N GLN A 74 3.21 2.68 -6.02
CA GLN A 74 4.09 3.72 -5.47
C GLN A 74 3.36 4.46 -4.36
N LEU A 75 4.08 4.76 -3.28
CA LEU A 75 3.61 5.69 -2.27
C LEU A 75 3.55 7.10 -2.87
N THR A 76 2.45 7.78 -2.65
CA THR A 76 2.28 9.18 -3.03
C THR A 76 2.65 10.09 -1.88
N GLY A 77 3.06 11.32 -2.21
CA GLY A 77 3.24 12.37 -1.22
C GLY A 77 1.92 12.76 -0.57
N ILE A 78 1.99 13.26 0.67
CA ILE A 78 0.82 13.61 1.49
C ILE A 78 -0.07 14.66 0.82
N GLU A 79 0.52 15.55 0.01
CA GLU A 79 -0.17 16.55 -0.79
C GLU A 79 -1.14 15.96 -1.83
N HIS A 80 -1.01 14.67 -2.14
CA HIS A 80 -1.89 13.95 -3.07
C HIS A 80 -2.95 13.09 -2.38
N TRP A 81 -2.90 12.97 -1.04
CA TRP A 81 -3.81 12.11 -0.29
C TRP A 81 -5.22 12.70 -0.27
N ARG A 82 -6.22 11.84 -0.49
CA ARG A 82 -7.66 12.19 -0.45
C ARG A 82 -8.23 11.87 0.92
N ILE A 83 -7.77 12.59 1.94
CA ILE A 83 -8.16 12.38 3.34
C ILE A 83 -9.58 12.85 3.63
#